data_AF-A0ABD0WXZ4-F1
#
_entry.id   AF-A0ABD0WXZ4-F1
#
_cell.length_a   1.000
_cell.length_b   1.000
_cell.length_c   1.000
_cell.angle_alpha   90.00
_cell.angle_beta   90.00
_cell.angle_gamma   90.00
#
_symmetry.space_group_name_H-M   'P 1'
#
loop_
_entity.id
_entity.type
_entity.pdbx_description
1 polymer ?
#
loop_
_entity_poly.entity_id
_entity_poly.type
_entity_poly.pdbx_seq_one_letter_code
_entity_poly.pdbx_strand_id
1 'polypeptide(L)'
;MEHGEREGEERSERGEERSEGVHMSPTGRLLSLITEALLPQYESLLLEPDPVPVYALKLLVTLTEHSTRMNRLVRDSTILPAIFQVIAEHQHSVLGGTMQNALALLSNLTGPKDADLQPFYRQGLVEVLCGIFSEVAILYTAQEEQPGRKSSHAPLLSLLDTLHNILSSTSTVVRRTLQAQQGDTQAAEEVLLINKPLTQLTSLLIQMLPCGDVEVYEEASQCLSLLMQLYGGDGPEVLCPLNLQSLSHTLQLQTQPKQRRLLLHIIKRLITATTDSLWCGTAEGQELVHVLQRLSHAARSHADGTVVSVAAEILTVIGYSNDS
;
A
#
# COMPACT_ATOMS: atom_id res chain seq x y z
N MET A 1 -77.88 2.82 -66.19
CA MET A 1 -77.59 4.01 -65.37
C MET A 1 -77.32 3.48 -63.98
N GLU A 2 -76.16 3.49 -63.34
CA GLU A 2 -74.77 3.95 -63.57
C GLU A 2 -73.90 2.97 -62.74
N HIS A 3 -72.86 2.35 -63.31
CA HIS A 3 -71.44 2.62 -63.03
C HIS A 3 -71.04 2.98 -61.58
N GLY A 4 -70.09 2.20 -61.03
CA GLY A 4 -69.31 2.56 -59.84
C GLY A 4 -68.40 1.43 -59.35
N GLU A 5 -67.24 1.28 -59.98
CA GLU A 5 -66.09 0.45 -59.56
C GLU A 5 -65.35 1.05 -58.33
N ARG A 6 -64.63 0.19 -57.58
CA ARG A 6 -63.29 0.38 -56.93
C ARG A 6 -63.10 -0.70 -55.84
N GLU A 7 -62.35 -1.76 -56.09
CA GLU A 7 -60.88 -1.88 -56.01
C GLU A 7 -60.30 -1.75 -54.59
N GLY A 8 -59.78 -2.91 -54.15
CA GLY A 8 -58.56 -3.18 -53.38
C GLY A 8 -57.94 -2.14 -52.46
N GLU A 9 -57.56 -2.59 -51.25
CA GLU A 9 -56.16 -2.49 -50.81
C GLU A 9 -55.91 -3.36 -49.57
N GLU A 10 -55.05 -4.35 -49.77
CA GLU A 10 -54.32 -5.06 -48.72
C GLU A 10 -53.56 -4.04 -47.87
N ARG A 11 -53.89 -3.94 -46.57
CA ARG A 11 -53.10 -3.13 -45.64
C ARG A 11 -52.15 -4.01 -44.84
N SER A 12 -51.04 -4.30 -45.52
CA SER A 12 -49.67 -4.37 -45.03
C SER A 12 -49.46 -4.41 -43.51
N GLU A 13 -48.83 -5.51 -43.11
CA GLU A 13 -47.89 -5.60 -42.00
C GLU A 13 -47.00 -4.35 -41.89
N ARG A 14 -46.95 -3.77 -40.69
CA ARG A 14 -45.76 -3.22 -40.01
C ARG A 14 -46.25 -2.51 -38.75
N GLY A 15 -46.60 -3.31 -37.75
CA GLY A 15 -46.53 -2.83 -36.38
C GLY A 15 -45.05 -2.63 -36.09
N GLU A 16 -44.64 -1.37 -36.07
CA GLU A 16 -43.32 -0.93 -35.67
C GLU A 16 -42.91 -1.66 -34.39
N GLU A 17 -41.95 -2.58 -34.49
CA GLU A 17 -41.03 -2.84 -33.41
C GLU A 17 -40.29 -1.52 -33.14
N ARG A 18 -40.93 -0.64 -32.37
CA ARG A 18 -40.21 0.34 -31.57
C ARG A 18 -39.42 -0.48 -30.57
N SER A 19 -38.27 -0.95 -31.02
CA SER A 19 -37.12 -1.11 -30.16
C SER A 19 -36.94 0.26 -29.53
N GLU A 20 -37.56 0.46 -28.36
CA GLU A 20 -37.15 1.46 -27.40
C GLU A 20 -35.73 1.07 -27.02
N GLY A 21 -34.80 1.43 -27.92
CA GLY A 21 -33.38 1.34 -27.66
C GLY A 21 -33.18 2.20 -26.44
N VAL A 22 -33.05 1.54 -25.28
CA VAL A 22 -32.70 2.16 -24.02
C VAL A 22 -31.54 3.08 -24.35
N HIS A 23 -31.80 4.38 -24.38
CA HIS A 23 -30.85 5.33 -24.91
C HIS A 23 -29.77 5.46 -23.84
N MET A 24 -28.82 4.52 -23.85
CA MET A 24 -27.77 4.39 -22.87
C MET A 24 -27.02 5.72 -22.85
N SER A 25 -26.88 6.29 -21.66
CA SER A 25 -26.09 7.50 -21.47
C SER A 25 -24.67 7.27 -22.01
N PRO A 26 -23.95 8.30 -22.47
CA PRO A 26 -22.58 8.15 -22.96
C PRO A 26 -21.68 7.38 -21.96
N THR A 27 -21.87 7.62 -20.66
CA THR A 27 -21.21 6.90 -19.57
C THR A 27 -21.60 5.43 -19.51
N GLY A 28 -22.89 5.10 -19.70
CA GLY A 28 -23.35 3.71 -19.77
C GLY A 28 -22.80 2.96 -20.99
N ARG A 29 -22.68 3.64 -22.14
CA ARG A 29 -22.07 3.06 -23.36
C ARG A 29 -20.58 2.80 -23.17
N LEU A 30 -19.84 3.77 -22.60
CA LEU A 30 -18.42 3.58 -22.30
C LEU A 30 -18.22 2.42 -21.33
N LEU A 31 -19.06 2.31 -20.31
CA LEU A 31 -19.00 1.21 -19.36
C LEU A 31 -19.20 -0.14 -20.04
N SER A 32 -20.25 -0.27 -20.85
CA SER A 32 -20.55 -1.49 -21.61
C SER A 32 -19.39 -1.85 -22.54
N LEU A 33 -18.79 -0.88 -23.24
CA LEU A 33 -17.59 -1.09 -24.04
C LEU A 33 -16.42 -1.62 -23.20
N ILE A 34 -16.19 -1.05 -22.02
CA ILE A 34 -15.13 -1.50 -21.11
C ILE A 34 -15.40 -2.94 -20.67
N THR A 35 -16.61 -3.23 -20.20
CA THR A 35 -16.93 -4.53 -19.58
C THR A 35 -17.12 -5.66 -20.58
N GLU A 36 -17.74 -5.39 -21.72
CA GLU A 36 -18.16 -6.42 -22.69
C GLU A 36 -17.16 -6.59 -23.83
N ALA A 37 -16.42 -5.55 -24.20
CA ALA A 37 -15.48 -5.63 -25.31
C ALA A 37 -14.02 -5.59 -24.84
N LEU A 38 -13.67 -4.67 -23.95
CA LEU A 38 -12.28 -4.39 -23.61
C LEU A 38 -11.71 -5.40 -22.57
N LEU A 39 -12.29 -5.50 -21.38
CA LEU A 39 -11.80 -6.38 -20.29
C LEU A 39 -11.65 -7.86 -20.71
N PRO A 40 -12.54 -8.46 -21.52
CA PRO A 40 -12.37 -9.85 -21.97
C PRO A 40 -11.09 -10.10 -22.79
N GLN A 41 -10.52 -9.07 -23.42
CA GLN A 41 -9.29 -9.20 -24.23
C GLN A 41 -8.01 -8.88 -23.44
N TYR A 42 -8.15 -8.38 -22.21
CA TYR A 42 -7.02 -7.88 -21.45
C TYR A 42 -6.02 -8.96 -21.05
N GLU A 43 -6.51 -10.18 -20.79
CA GLU A 43 -5.62 -11.31 -20.51
C GLU A 43 -4.66 -11.57 -21.67
N SER A 44 -5.17 -11.63 -22.92
CA SER A 44 -4.29 -11.78 -24.09
C SER A 44 -3.35 -10.58 -24.26
N LEU A 45 -3.86 -9.34 -24.10
CA LEU A 45 -3.06 -8.13 -24.31
C LEU A 45 -1.91 -7.99 -23.32
N LEU A 46 -2.10 -8.45 -22.08
CA LEU A 46 -1.06 -8.42 -21.05
C LEU A 46 0.04 -9.45 -21.29
N LEU A 47 -0.24 -10.53 -22.04
CA LEU A 47 0.70 -11.61 -22.32
C LEU A 47 1.36 -11.53 -23.71
N GLU A 48 0.99 -10.51 -24.51
CA GLU A 48 1.68 -10.20 -25.76
C GLU A 48 3.13 -9.70 -25.49
N PRO A 49 4.04 -9.80 -26.47
CA PRO A 49 5.38 -9.26 -26.32
C PRO A 49 5.38 -7.73 -26.17
N ASP A 50 6.45 -7.20 -25.57
CA ASP A 50 6.67 -5.77 -25.47
C ASP A 50 6.59 -5.07 -26.85
N PRO A 51 5.98 -3.88 -26.93
CA PRO A 51 5.59 -3.00 -25.81
C PRO A 51 4.09 -3.08 -25.44
N VAL A 52 3.34 -4.08 -25.92
CA VAL A 52 1.87 -4.13 -25.77
C VAL A 52 1.42 -4.10 -24.30
N PRO A 53 2.00 -4.89 -23.37
CA PRO A 53 1.57 -4.91 -21.98
C PRO A 53 1.68 -3.55 -21.29
N VAL A 54 2.71 -2.76 -21.61
CA VAL A 54 2.90 -1.41 -21.06
C VAL A 54 1.70 -0.50 -21.34
N TYR A 55 1.21 -0.51 -22.58
CA TYR A 55 0.08 0.34 -22.97
C TYR A 55 -1.24 -0.16 -22.40
N ALA A 56 -1.43 -1.49 -22.37
CA ALA A 56 -2.60 -2.10 -21.73
C ALA A 56 -2.68 -1.70 -20.24
N LEU A 57 -1.57 -1.84 -19.50
CA LEU A 57 -1.47 -1.47 -18.09
C LEU A 57 -1.69 0.03 -17.88
N LYS A 58 -1.06 0.90 -18.67
CA LYS A 58 -1.28 2.37 -18.58
C LYS A 58 -2.74 2.75 -18.68
N LEU A 59 -3.48 2.12 -19.59
CA LEU A 59 -4.92 2.36 -19.73
C LEU A 59 -5.68 1.89 -18.48
N LEU A 60 -5.37 0.72 -17.92
CA LEU A 60 -6.01 0.25 -16.69
C LEU A 60 -5.69 1.15 -15.49
N VAL A 61 -4.44 1.59 -15.34
CA VAL A 61 -4.04 2.54 -14.29
C VAL A 61 -4.90 3.81 -14.41
N THR A 62 -4.97 4.40 -15.60
CA THR A 62 -5.76 5.61 -15.84
C THR A 62 -7.26 5.41 -15.55
N LEU A 63 -7.82 4.26 -15.91
CA LEU A 63 -9.22 3.93 -15.64
C LEU A 63 -9.50 3.74 -14.15
N THR A 64 -8.52 3.29 -13.38
CA THR A 64 -8.67 2.90 -11.97
C THR A 64 -8.30 4.00 -10.98
N GLU A 65 -7.39 4.92 -11.34
CA GLU A 65 -6.82 5.94 -10.43
C GLU A 65 -7.87 6.76 -9.66
N HIS A 66 -9.02 7.05 -10.30
CA HIS A 66 -10.06 7.91 -9.70
C HIS A 66 -11.47 7.30 -9.72
N SER A 67 -11.59 6.00 -9.99
CA SER A 67 -12.90 5.36 -10.14
C SER A 67 -13.02 4.06 -9.35
N THR A 68 -13.66 4.14 -8.19
CA THR A 68 -13.97 2.95 -7.37
C THR A 68 -14.79 1.92 -8.13
N ARG A 69 -15.66 2.37 -9.07
CA ARG A 69 -16.41 1.48 -9.96
C ARG A 69 -15.49 0.72 -10.92
N MET A 70 -14.51 1.37 -11.54
CA MET A 70 -13.57 0.69 -12.44
C MET A 70 -12.68 -0.26 -11.65
N ASN A 71 -12.21 0.13 -10.46
CA ASN A 71 -11.46 -0.76 -9.57
C ASN A 71 -12.23 -2.06 -9.29
N ARG A 72 -13.52 -1.97 -8.93
CA ARG A 72 -14.37 -3.16 -8.73
C ARG A 72 -14.47 -4.00 -9.99
N LEU A 73 -14.76 -3.40 -11.15
CA LEU A 73 -14.89 -4.16 -12.40
C LEU A 73 -13.61 -4.88 -12.81
N VAL A 74 -12.45 -4.25 -12.64
CA VAL A 74 -11.16 -4.88 -12.92
C VAL A 74 -10.89 -6.02 -11.93
N ARG A 75 -11.20 -5.84 -10.64
CA ARG A 75 -11.06 -6.91 -9.64
C ARG A 75 -11.99 -8.10 -9.88
N ASP A 76 -13.21 -7.83 -10.30
CA ASP A 76 -14.23 -8.85 -10.54
C ASP A 76 -14.02 -9.57 -11.89
N SER A 77 -13.08 -9.09 -12.71
CA SER A 77 -12.68 -9.71 -13.97
C SER A 77 -11.65 -10.83 -13.78
N THR A 78 -11.38 -11.59 -14.85
CA THR A 78 -10.38 -12.66 -14.86
C THR A 78 -8.94 -12.18 -15.07
N ILE A 79 -8.70 -10.86 -15.05
CA ILE A 79 -7.41 -10.26 -15.44
C ILE A 79 -6.34 -10.36 -14.34
N LEU A 80 -6.75 -10.55 -13.08
CA LEU A 80 -5.82 -10.52 -11.93
C LEU A 80 -4.64 -11.50 -12.06
N PRO A 81 -4.82 -12.79 -12.44
CA PRO A 81 -3.71 -13.70 -12.67
C PRO A 81 -2.73 -13.21 -13.74
N ALA A 82 -3.23 -12.62 -14.84
CA ALA A 82 -2.37 -12.08 -15.90
C ALA A 82 -1.53 -10.89 -15.41
N ILE A 83 -2.06 -10.04 -14.54
CA ILE A 83 -1.29 -8.95 -13.91
C ILE A 83 -0.13 -9.51 -13.08
N PHE A 84 -0.38 -10.54 -12.27
CA PHE A 84 0.64 -11.19 -11.46
C PHE A 84 1.69 -11.92 -12.32
N GLN A 85 1.27 -12.52 -13.43
CA GLN A 85 2.19 -13.11 -14.40
C GLN A 85 3.10 -12.06 -15.03
N VAL A 86 2.56 -10.92 -15.48
CA VAL A 86 3.36 -9.82 -16.02
C VAL A 86 4.39 -9.33 -15.00
N ILE A 87 3.99 -9.21 -13.73
CA ILE A 87 4.90 -8.84 -12.64
C ILE A 87 6.01 -9.88 -12.51
N ALA A 88 5.68 -11.18 -12.50
CA ALA A 88 6.66 -12.26 -12.41
C ALA A 88 7.66 -12.23 -13.58
N GLU A 89 7.20 -12.02 -14.81
CA GLU A 89 8.05 -11.97 -16.01
C GLU A 89 9.00 -10.76 -16.03
N HIS A 90 8.62 -9.67 -15.35
CA HIS A 90 9.39 -8.43 -15.33
C HIS A 90 10.18 -8.20 -14.03
N GLN A 91 10.33 -9.21 -13.16
CA GLN A 91 11.03 -9.07 -11.88
C GLN A 91 12.45 -8.55 -12.01
N HIS A 92 13.18 -8.90 -13.08
CA HIS A 92 14.55 -8.42 -13.31
C HIS A 92 14.64 -6.97 -13.84
N SER A 93 13.49 -6.32 -14.06
CA SER A 93 13.38 -4.96 -14.58
C SER A 93 12.39 -4.16 -13.74
N VAL A 94 12.66 -4.06 -12.42
CA VAL A 94 11.75 -3.40 -11.48
C VAL A 94 11.52 -1.91 -11.77
N LEU A 95 12.48 -1.26 -12.42
CA LEU A 95 12.36 0.13 -12.88
C LEU A 95 11.80 0.24 -14.31
N GLY A 96 11.47 -0.88 -14.95
CA GLY A 96 10.87 -0.92 -16.29
C GLY A 96 9.46 -0.34 -16.32
N GLY A 97 9.06 0.21 -17.48
CA GLY A 97 7.74 0.82 -17.65
C GLY A 97 6.59 -0.16 -17.39
N THR A 98 6.73 -1.42 -17.81
CA THR A 98 5.72 -2.47 -17.56
C THR A 98 5.53 -2.66 -16.07
N MET A 99 6.61 -2.91 -15.32
CA MET A 99 6.58 -3.12 -13.88
C MET A 99 5.96 -1.92 -13.15
N GLN A 100 6.42 -0.69 -13.44
CA GLN A 100 5.90 0.50 -12.78
C GLN A 100 4.38 0.65 -12.94
N ASN A 101 3.84 0.38 -14.14
CA ASN A 101 2.39 0.45 -14.36
C ASN A 101 1.65 -0.72 -13.71
N ALA A 102 2.25 -1.91 -13.62
CA ALA A 102 1.67 -3.04 -12.92
C ALA A 102 1.58 -2.77 -11.40
N LEU A 103 2.63 -2.18 -10.81
CA LEU A 103 2.65 -1.79 -9.40
C LEU A 103 1.66 -0.66 -9.10
N ALA A 104 1.58 0.35 -9.95
CA ALA A 104 0.57 1.41 -9.83
C ALA A 104 -0.85 0.85 -9.91
N LEU A 105 -1.10 -0.12 -10.81
CA LEU A 105 -2.39 -0.79 -10.89
C LEU A 105 -2.69 -1.60 -9.61
N LEU A 106 -1.71 -2.34 -9.07
CA LEU A 106 -1.89 -3.04 -7.79
C LEU A 106 -2.24 -2.08 -6.64
N SER A 107 -1.57 -0.93 -6.55
CA SER A 107 -1.91 0.11 -5.57
C SER A 107 -3.37 0.55 -5.71
N ASN A 108 -3.79 0.87 -6.94
CA ASN A 108 -5.18 1.27 -7.22
C ASN A 108 -6.19 0.18 -6.84
N LEU A 109 -5.92 -1.08 -7.20
CA LEU A 109 -6.86 -2.18 -6.97
C LEU A 109 -6.96 -2.59 -5.49
N THR A 110 -5.91 -2.35 -4.69
CA THR A 110 -5.89 -2.64 -3.24
C THR A 110 -6.39 -1.48 -2.38
N GLY A 111 -6.37 -0.24 -2.86
CA GLY A 111 -6.71 0.96 -2.10
C GLY A 111 -8.17 1.14 -1.64
N PRO A 112 -9.20 0.73 -2.40
CA PRO A 112 -10.58 0.92 -1.97
C PRO A 112 -10.88 0.24 -0.64
N LYS A 113 -11.56 0.95 0.28
CA LYS A 113 -11.85 0.48 1.66
C LYS A 113 -12.68 -0.80 1.75
N ASP A 114 -13.34 -1.17 0.67
CA ASP A 114 -14.18 -2.36 0.51
C ASP A 114 -13.53 -3.42 -0.38
N ALA A 115 -12.25 -3.26 -0.73
CA ALA A 115 -11.54 -4.25 -1.54
C ALA A 115 -11.40 -5.57 -0.76
N ASP A 116 -11.92 -6.65 -1.37
CA ASP A 116 -11.60 -8.00 -0.94
C ASP A 116 -10.20 -8.35 -1.42
N LEU A 117 -9.28 -8.58 -0.48
CA LEU A 117 -7.89 -8.92 -0.77
C LEU A 117 -7.69 -10.43 -0.98
N GLN A 118 -8.69 -11.27 -0.70
CA GLN A 118 -8.56 -12.72 -0.82
C GLN A 118 -8.15 -13.20 -2.22
N PRO A 119 -8.67 -12.65 -3.33
CA PRO A 119 -8.19 -13.02 -4.66
C PRO A 119 -6.71 -12.69 -4.89
N PHE A 120 -6.19 -11.61 -4.27
CA PHE A 120 -4.80 -11.20 -4.39
C PHE A 120 -3.88 -12.10 -3.57
N TYR A 121 -4.29 -12.48 -2.36
CA TYR A 121 -3.54 -13.45 -1.56
C TYR A 121 -3.37 -14.79 -2.28
N ARG A 122 -4.40 -15.25 -3.02
CA ARG A 122 -4.30 -16.47 -3.84
C ARG A 122 -3.29 -16.36 -5.00
N GLN A 123 -2.96 -15.15 -5.44
CA GLN A 123 -1.93 -14.90 -6.45
C GLN A 123 -0.53 -14.67 -5.85
N GLY A 124 -0.37 -14.78 -4.53
CA GLY A 124 0.92 -14.55 -3.86
C GLY A 124 1.26 -13.07 -3.67
N LEU A 125 0.26 -12.21 -3.41
CA LEU A 125 0.45 -10.77 -3.19
C LEU A 125 1.55 -10.47 -2.16
N VAL A 126 1.57 -11.19 -1.04
CA VAL A 126 2.50 -10.92 0.06
C VAL A 126 3.94 -11.23 -0.36
N GLU A 127 4.16 -12.37 -1.00
CA GLU A 127 5.47 -12.79 -1.50
C GLU A 127 6.00 -11.84 -2.59
N VAL A 128 5.14 -11.51 -3.56
CA VAL A 128 5.46 -10.58 -4.66
C VAL A 128 5.81 -9.20 -4.11
N LEU A 129 4.98 -8.68 -3.19
CA LEU A 129 5.24 -7.38 -2.56
C LEU A 129 6.57 -7.40 -1.83
N CYS A 130 6.83 -8.41 -0.99
CA CYS A 130 8.09 -8.49 -0.24
C CYS A 130 9.32 -8.55 -1.15
N GLY A 131 9.27 -9.37 -2.21
CA GLY A 131 10.39 -9.52 -3.14
C GLY A 131 10.71 -8.22 -3.87
N ILE A 132 9.70 -7.62 -4.51
CA ILE A 132 9.88 -6.40 -5.31
C ILE A 132 10.22 -5.21 -4.42
N PHE A 133 9.58 -5.08 -3.25
CA PHE A 133 9.88 -4.03 -2.29
C PHE A 133 11.34 -4.07 -1.86
N SER A 134 11.86 -5.26 -1.55
CA SER A 134 13.25 -5.41 -1.14
C SER A 134 14.22 -4.96 -2.24
N GLU A 135 13.95 -5.35 -3.49
CA GLU A 135 14.79 -4.95 -4.63
C GLU A 135 14.72 -3.43 -4.89
N VAL A 136 13.52 -2.85 -4.91
CA VAL A 136 13.32 -1.41 -5.13
C VAL A 136 13.91 -0.58 -3.98
N ALA A 137 13.80 -1.04 -2.73
CA ALA A 137 14.40 -0.37 -1.57
C ALA A 137 15.93 -0.33 -1.66
N ILE A 138 16.58 -1.41 -2.09
CA ILE A 138 18.04 -1.43 -2.31
C ILE A 138 18.45 -0.43 -3.41
N LEU A 139 17.69 -0.37 -4.50
CA LEU A 139 17.95 0.59 -5.57
C LEU A 139 17.72 2.04 -5.13
N TYR A 140 16.75 2.26 -4.24
CA TYR A 140 16.46 3.58 -3.68
C TYR A 140 17.62 4.08 -2.81
N THR A 141 18.07 3.27 -1.84
CA THR A 141 19.18 3.65 -0.94
C THR A 141 20.48 3.88 -1.70
N ALA A 142 20.79 3.04 -2.69
CA ALA A 142 21.97 3.22 -3.55
C ALA A 142 21.92 4.51 -4.40
N GLN A 143 20.72 5.02 -4.70
CA GLN A 143 20.54 6.25 -5.47
C GLN A 143 20.62 7.51 -4.61
N GLU A 144 20.18 7.47 -3.35
CA GLU A 144 20.34 8.60 -2.41
C GLU A 144 21.82 8.94 -2.15
N GLU A 145 22.71 7.94 -2.22
CA GLU A 145 24.17 8.15 -2.10
C GLU A 145 24.79 8.93 -3.28
N GLN A 146 24.07 9.07 -4.41
CA GLN A 146 24.56 9.75 -5.61
C GLN A 146 23.83 11.09 -5.86
N PRO A 147 24.38 12.23 -5.40
CA PRO A 147 23.74 13.52 -5.57
C PRO A 147 23.64 13.91 -7.06
N GLY A 148 22.41 14.18 -7.54
CA GLY A 148 22.16 14.79 -8.85
C GLY A 148 21.36 13.96 -9.85
N ARG A 149 20.99 12.72 -9.54
CA ARG A 149 20.12 11.90 -10.40
C ARG A 149 18.65 12.13 -10.03
N LYS A 150 17.85 12.66 -10.98
CA LYS A 150 16.38 12.66 -10.84
C LYS A 150 15.89 11.22 -10.97
N SER A 151 15.74 10.52 -9.86
CA SER A 151 15.12 9.20 -9.84
C SER A 151 13.61 9.33 -9.69
N SER A 152 12.88 8.48 -10.40
CA SER A 152 11.44 8.34 -10.19
C SER A 152 11.23 7.46 -8.96
N HIS A 153 10.69 8.02 -7.88
CA HIS A 153 10.29 7.26 -6.69
C HIS A 153 8.92 6.58 -6.86
N ALA A 154 8.27 6.73 -8.01
CA ALA A 154 6.95 6.18 -8.31
C ALA A 154 6.79 4.67 -8.00
N PRO A 155 7.72 3.76 -8.36
CA PRO A 155 7.58 2.35 -7.99
C PRO A 155 7.63 2.14 -6.48
N LEU A 156 8.50 2.85 -5.76
CA LEU A 156 8.60 2.77 -4.30
C LEU A 156 7.31 3.27 -3.64
N LEU A 157 6.79 4.41 -4.08
CA LEU A 157 5.52 4.95 -3.56
C LEU A 157 4.35 3.99 -3.84
N SER A 158 4.26 3.42 -5.04
CA SER A 158 3.21 2.43 -5.36
C SER A 158 3.28 1.19 -4.46
N LEU A 159 4.49 0.74 -4.12
CA LEU A 159 4.72 -0.39 -3.22
C LEU A 159 4.39 -0.04 -1.76
N LEU A 160 4.76 1.17 -1.31
CA LEU A 160 4.39 1.68 0.02
C LEU A 160 2.87 1.83 0.16
N ASP A 161 2.19 2.38 -0.85
CA ASP A 161 0.73 2.47 -0.88
C ASP A 161 0.08 1.09 -0.82
N THR A 162 0.57 0.14 -1.63
CA THR A 162 0.05 -1.24 -1.62
C THR A 162 0.26 -1.90 -0.25
N LEU A 163 1.43 -1.71 0.37
CA LEU A 163 1.72 -2.20 1.71
C LEU A 163 0.77 -1.57 2.74
N HIS A 164 0.60 -0.24 2.70
CA HIS A 164 -0.33 0.47 3.56
C HIS A 164 -1.75 -0.08 3.42
N ASN A 165 -2.22 -0.28 2.19
CA ASN A 165 -3.56 -0.78 1.90
C ASN A 165 -3.79 -2.17 2.51
N ILE A 166 -2.82 -3.09 2.36
CA ILE A 166 -2.88 -4.43 2.94
C ILE A 166 -2.92 -4.36 4.48
N LEU A 167 -2.03 -3.58 5.09
CA LEU A 167 -1.95 -3.44 6.54
C LEU A 167 -3.18 -2.74 7.13
N SER A 168 -3.71 -1.74 6.44
CA SER A 168 -4.92 -1.01 6.81
C SER A 168 -6.13 -1.93 6.75
N SER A 169 -6.29 -2.68 5.65
CA SER A 169 -7.32 -3.71 5.50
C SER A 169 -7.24 -4.74 6.64
N THR A 170 -6.05 -5.29 6.91
CA THR A 170 -5.81 -6.22 8.01
C THR A 170 -6.20 -5.62 9.37
N SER A 171 -5.79 -4.38 9.64
CA SER A 171 -6.18 -3.65 10.86
C SER A 171 -7.69 -3.48 11.00
N THR A 172 -8.41 -3.24 9.90
CA THR A 172 -9.87 -3.15 9.94
C THR A 172 -10.53 -4.50 10.24
N VAL A 173 -10.03 -5.60 9.67
CA VAL A 173 -10.53 -6.96 9.94
C VAL A 173 -10.32 -7.30 11.42
N VAL A 174 -9.08 -7.16 11.92
CA VAL A 174 -8.74 -7.44 13.33
C VAL A 174 -9.61 -6.60 14.28
N ARG A 175 -9.79 -5.31 13.99
CA ARG A 175 -10.60 -4.41 14.82
C ARG A 175 -12.08 -4.79 14.83
N ARG A 176 -12.65 -5.17 13.69
CA ARG A 176 -14.05 -5.64 13.60
C ARG A 176 -14.24 -6.89 14.44
N THR A 177 -13.31 -7.84 14.38
CA THR A 177 -13.34 -9.06 15.18
C THR A 177 -13.22 -8.78 16.68
N LEU A 178 -12.30 -7.88 17.09
CA LEU A 178 -12.15 -7.50 18.51
C LEU A 178 -13.38 -6.76 19.07
N GLN A 179 -14.12 -6.03 18.23
CA GLN A 179 -15.34 -5.32 18.63
C GLN A 179 -16.58 -6.24 18.66
N ALA A 180 -16.61 -7.27 17.83
CA ALA A 180 -17.62 -8.32 17.86
C ALA A 180 -17.34 -9.26 19.03
N GLN A 181 -17.78 -8.88 20.24
CA GLN A 181 -17.53 -9.53 21.54
C GLN A 181 -17.83 -11.06 21.65
N GLN A 182 -18.32 -11.73 20.59
CA GLN A 182 -18.56 -13.18 20.50
C GLN A 182 -18.33 -13.76 19.07
N GLY A 183 -17.48 -13.12 18.26
CA GLY A 183 -17.22 -13.51 16.88
C GLY A 183 -16.11 -14.55 16.71
N ASP A 184 -16.23 -15.36 15.65
CA ASP A 184 -15.19 -16.25 15.14
C ASP A 184 -13.88 -15.48 14.88
N THR A 185 -12.85 -15.70 15.71
CA THR A 185 -11.54 -15.04 15.60
C THR A 185 -10.70 -15.59 14.45
N GLN A 186 -11.12 -16.69 13.84
CA GLN A 186 -10.36 -17.42 12.84
C GLN A 186 -10.03 -16.56 11.61
N ALA A 187 -10.99 -15.76 11.12
CA ALA A 187 -10.76 -14.89 9.96
C ALA A 187 -9.69 -13.81 10.21
N ALA A 188 -9.61 -13.27 11.44
CA ALA A 188 -8.59 -12.29 11.78
C ALA A 188 -7.21 -12.95 11.93
N GLU A 189 -7.16 -14.15 12.54
CA GLU A 189 -5.93 -14.92 12.68
C GLU A 189 -5.37 -15.37 11.32
N GLU A 190 -6.22 -15.84 10.41
CA GLU A 190 -5.82 -16.24 9.05
C GLU A 190 -5.20 -15.08 8.29
N VAL A 191 -5.85 -13.91 8.28
CA VAL A 191 -5.32 -12.72 7.60
C VAL A 191 -4.03 -12.22 8.26
N LEU A 192 -3.92 -12.29 9.59
CA LEU A 192 -2.66 -11.97 10.28
C LEU A 192 -1.54 -12.92 9.89
N LEU A 193 -1.83 -14.23 9.78
CA LEU A 193 -0.85 -15.25 9.42
C LEU A 193 -0.38 -15.10 7.96
N ILE A 194 -1.31 -14.89 7.02
CA ILE A 194 -0.99 -14.65 5.61
C ILE A 194 -0.08 -13.43 5.45
N ASN A 195 -0.33 -12.36 6.19
CA ASN A 195 0.45 -11.13 6.11
C ASN A 195 1.68 -11.10 7.02
N LYS A 196 1.93 -12.14 7.83
CA LYS A 196 3.09 -12.21 8.72
C LYS A 196 4.43 -11.97 8.00
N PRO A 197 4.68 -12.47 6.77
CA PRO A 197 5.93 -12.20 6.08
C PRO A 197 6.22 -10.70 5.85
N LEU A 198 5.20 -9.83 5.85
CA LEU A 198 5.41 -8.38 5.72
C LEU A 198 6.27 -7.79 6.84
N THR A 199 6.36 -8.45 8.00
CA THR A 199 7.22 -7.97 9.10
C THR A 199 8.70 -7.97 8.75
N GLN A 200 9.13 -8.75 7.74
CA GLN A 200 10.51 -8.73 7.25
C GLN A 200 10.90 -7.38 6.63
N LEU A 201 9.92 -6.59 6.18
CA LEU A 201 10.14 -5.25 5.61
C LEU A 201 10.43 -4.18 6.69
N THR A 202 10.28 -4.51 7.97
CA THR A 202 10.45 -3.55 9.08
C THR A 202 11.81 -2.86 9.05
N SER A 203 12.90 -3.62 8.88
CA SER A 203 14.25 -3.04 8.83
C SER A 203 14.45 -2.13 7.63
N LEU A 204 13.96 -2.52 6.45
CA LEU A 204 14.02 -1.69 5.24
C LEU A 204 13.25 -0.38 5.42
N LEU A 205 12.03 -0.45 5.97
CA LEU A 205 11.23 0.74 6.25
C LEU A 205 11.92 1.67 7.24
N ILE A 206 12.54 1.14 8.31
CA ILE A 206 13.31 1.95 9.28
C ILE A 206 14.48 2.65 8.58
N GLN A 207 15.21 1.93 7.73
CA GLN A 207 16.37 2.46 7.01
C GLN A 207 16.01 3.52 5.96
N MET A 208 14.76 3.54 5.47
CA MET A 208 14.27 4.57 4.56
C MET A 208 13.76 5.83 5.28
N LEU A 209 13.54 5.79 6.60
CA LEU A 209 13.03 6.97 7.34
C LEU A 209 13.95 8.20 7.30
N PRO A 210 15.29 8.09 7.26
CA PRO A 210 16.17 9.24 7.12
C PRO A 210 16.21 9.86 5.72
N CYS A 211 15.24 9.57 4.83
CA CYS A 211 15.19 10.14 3.50
C CYS A 211 14.83 11.64 3.48
N GLY A 212 15.19 12.32 2.39
CA GLY A 212 14.81 13.71 2.14
C GLY A 212 13.41 13.90 1.57
N ASP A 213 12.77 12.82 1.11
CA ASP A 213 11.45 12.83 0.46
C ASP A 213 10.33 12.71 1.50
N VAL A 214 9.45 13.72 1.54
CA VAL A 214 8.36 13.80 2.53
C VAL A 214 7.30 12.72 2.30
N GLU A 215 6.99 12.39 1.04
CA GLU A 215 5.97 11.39 0.72
C GLU A 215 6.46 9.99 1.11
N VAL A 216 7.72 9.67 0.79
CA VAL A 216 8.34 8.40 1.19
C VAL A 216 8.39 8.27 2.71
N TYR A 217 8.79 9.32 3.42
CA TYR A 217 8.82 9.32 4.88
C TYR A 217 7.42 9.07 5.48
N GLU A 218 6.40 9.79 5.00
CA GLU A 218 5.05 9.69 5.52
C GLU A 218 4.48 8.29 5.32
N GLU A 219 4.60 7.71 4.12
CA GLU A 219 4.06 6.39 3.86
C GLU A 219 4.86 5.27 4.56
N ALA A 220 6.19 5.35 4.59
CA ALA A 220 7.01 4.38 5.32
C ALA A 220 6.71 4.39 6.82
N SER A 221 6.58 5.57 7.42
CA SER A 221 6.27 5.71 8.85
C SER A 221 4.86 5.20 9.20
N GLN A 222 3.89 5.39 8.31
CA GLN A 222 2.53 4.86 8.47
C GLN A 222 2.51 3.33 8.37
N CYS A 223 3.21 2.75 7.39
CA CYS A 223 3.38 1.31 7.25
C CYS A 223 4.01 0.69 8.51
N LEU A 224 5.10 1.29 9.02
CA LEU A 224 5.74 0.87 10.27
C LEU A 224 4.77 0.94 11.45
N SER A 225 4.01 2.03 11.59
CA SER A 225 3.03 2.16 12.66
C SER A 225 1.99 1.05 12.64
N LEU A 226 1.48 0.68 11.47
CA LEU A 226 0.52 -0.41 11.32
C LEU A 226 1.16 -1.79 11.59
N LEU A 227 2.36 -2.05 11.07
CA LEU A 227 3.11 -3.28 11.39
C LEU A 227 3.31 -3.44 12.90
N MET A 228 3.70 -2.36 13.59
CA MET A 228 3.87 -2.35 15.04
C MET A 228 2.54 -2.48 15.80
N GLN A 229 1.41 -2.18 15.18
CA GLN A 229 0.08 -2.40 15.75
C GLN A 229 -0.44 -3.82 15.58
N LEU A 230 -0.10 -4.46 14.48
CA LEU A 230 -0.58 -5.79 14.14
C LEU A 230 0.30 -6.89 14.72
N TYR A 231 1.62 -6.71 14.65
CA TYR A 231 2.61 -7.74 14.96
C TYR A 231 3.50 -7.40 16.16
N GLY A 232 3.31 -6.22 16.74
CA GLY A 232 3.97 -5.84 18.00
C GLY A 232 5.50 -5.87 17.92
N GLY A 233 6.11 -5.57 16.78
CA GLY A 233 7.57 -5.61 16.62
C GLY A 233 8.18 -6.99 16.42
N ASP A 234 7.36 -8.04 16.20
CA ASP A 234 7.83 -9.39 15.82
C ASP A 234 8.56 -9.33 14.47
N GLY A 235 9.89 -9.38 14.50
CA GLY A 235 10.75 -9.35 13.33
C GLY A 235 12.21 -9.65 13.70
N PRO A 236 13.00 -10.26 12.80
CA PRO A 236 14.41 -10.52 13.07
C PRO A 236 15.17 -9.20 13.16
N GLU A 237 16.00 -9.07 14.21
CA GLU A 237 17.04 -8.05 14.33
C GLU A 237 16.56 -6.58 14.17
N VAL A 238 15.35 -6.25 14.62
CA VAL A 238 14.81 -4.89 14.42
C VAL A 238 15.63 -3.80 15.14
N LEU A 239 16.30 -4.15 16.24
CA LEU A 239 17.23 -3.28 16.97
C LEU A 239 18.70 -3.51 16.59
N CYS A 240 18.99 -3.91 15.35
CA CYS A 240 20.37 -3.95 14.86
C CYS A 240 21.00 -2.54 14.79
N PRO A 241 22.34 -2.42 14.82
CA PRO A 241 23.03 -1.13 14.79
C PRO A 241 22.56 -0.18 13.67
N LEU A 242 22.36 -0.70 12.46
CA LEU A 242 21.94 0.10 11.31
C LEU A 242 20.54 0.72 11.50
N ASN A 243 19.60 -0.06 12.06
CA ASN A 243 18.26 0.43 12.35
C ASN A 243 18.27 1.46 13.49
N LEU A 244 19.05 1.23 14.54
CA LEU A 244 19.21 2.17 15.66
C LEU A 244 19.77 3.51 15.18
N GLN A 245 20.80 3.47 14.34
CA GLN A 245 21.38 4.67 13.72
C GLN A 245 20.34 5.42 12.89
N SER A 246 19.57 4.71 12.07
CA SER A 246 18.50 5.31 11.25
C SER A 246 17.44 5.99 12.13
N LEU A 247 16.98 5.32 13.20
CA LEU A 247 16.00 5.87 14.14
C LEU A 247 16.53 7.11 14.89
N SER A 248 17.79 7.06 15.36
CA SER A 248 18.47 8.20 15.99
C SER A 248 18.50 9.39 15.02
N HIS A 249 19.00 9.15 13.81
CA HIS A 249 19.16 10.17 12.80
C HIS A 249 17.81 10.80 12.40
N THR A 250 16.79 9.98 12.12
CA THR A 250 15.44 10.47 11.80
C THR A 250 14.85 11.30 12.94
N LEU A 251 15.00 10.90 14.21
CA LEU A 251 14.51 11.69 15.34
C LEU A 251 15.15 13.07 15.43
N GLN A 252 16.43 13.18 15.06
CA GLN A 252 17.17 14.43 15.04
C GLN A 252 16.75 15.33 13.88
N LEU A 253 16.54 14.76 12.69
CA LEU A 253 16.06 15.50 11.51
C LEU A 253 14.61 15.95 11.64
N GLN A 254 13.77 15.16 12.32
CA GLN A 254 12.34 15.39 12.33
C GLN A 254 11.96 16.60 13.20
N THR A 255 11.46 17.66 12.57
CA THR A 255 11.04 18.91 13.25
C THR A 255 9.56 18.93 13.61
N GLN A 256 8.72 18.16 12.91
CA GLN A 256 7.28 18.19 13.12
C GLN A 256 6.87 17.39 14.38
N PRO A 257 6.12 17.98 15.33
CA PRO A 257 5.77 17.30 16.57
C PRO A 257 4.87 16.08 16.32
N LYS A 258 3.94 16.14 15.36
CA LYS A 258 3.06 14.99 15.04
C LYS A 258 3.85 13.78 14.57
N GLN A 259 4.75 13.98 13.61
CA GLN A 259 5.59 12.92 13.05
C GLN A 259 6.62 12.41 14.07
N ARG A 260 7.20 13.32 14.88
CA ARG A 260 8.10 12.93 15.99
C ARG A 260 7.39 12.05 17.03
N ARG A 261 6.13 12.35 17.38
CA ARG A 261 5.33 11.50 18.29
C ARG A 261 5.06 10.13 17.70
N LEU A 262 4.70 10.06 16.42
CA LEU A 262 4.50 8.80 15.72
C LEU A 262 5.76 7.94 15.79
N LEU A 263 6.92 8.53 15.46
CA LEU A 263 8.21 7.86 15.50
C LEU A 263 8.56 7.38 16.93
N LEU A 264 8.35 8.20 17.95
CA LEU A 264 8.54 7.78 19.34
C LEU A 264 7.63 6.62 19.74
N HIS A 265 6.37 6.60 19.31
CA HIS A 265 5.48 5.46 19.56
C HIS A 265 5.92 4.19 18.85
N ILE A 266 6.44 4.30 17.62
CA ILE A 266 7.05 3.18 16.88
C ILE A 266 8.25 2.64 17.67
N ILE A 267 9.20 3.52 18.05
CA ILE A 267 10.39 3.17 18.83
C ILE A 267 10.02 2.52 20.16
N LYS A 268 9.05 3.08 20.89
CA LYS A 268 8.58 2.52 22.15
C LYS A 268 8.11 1.08 21.98
N ARG A 269 7.33 0.80 20.92
CA ARG A 269 6.81 -0.54 20.64
C ARG A 269 7.92 -1.52 20.27
N LEU A 270 8.86 -1.10 19.42
CA LEU A 270 10.04 -1.89 19.05
C LEU A 270 10.86 -2.31 20.26
N ILE A 271 11.15 -1.35 21.15
CA ILE A 271 11.89 -1.60 22.37
C ILE A 271 11.12 -2.51 23.32
N THR A 272 9.82 -2.26 23.52
CA THR A 272 8.99 -3.06 24.44
C THR A 272 8.84 -4.51 23.97
N ALA A 273 8.84 -4.72 22.66
CA ALA A 273 8.76 -6.04 22.04
C ALA A 273 10.06 -6.85 22.13
N THR A 274 11.19 -6.15 22.22
CA THR A 274 12.50 -6.79 22.25
C THR A 274 12.84 -7.18 23.67
N THR A 275 13.00 -8.49 23.91
CA THR A 275 13.33 -9.03 25.25
C THR A 275 14.79 -8.84 25.64
N ASP A 276 15.65 -8.55 24.66
CA ASP A 276 17.08 -8.38 24.84
C ASP A 276 17.46 -6.90 25.04
N SER A 277 18.14 -6.58 26.15
CA SER A 277 18.65 -5.24 26.43
C SER A 277 20.05 -4.97 25.85
N LEU A 278 20.67 -5.94 25.16
CA LEU A 278 22.04 -5.83 24.64
C LEU A 278 22.21 -4.68 23.63
N TRP A 279 21.15 -4.29 22.93
CA TRP A 279 21.20 -3.17 21.99
C TRP A 279 21.56 -1.85 22.66
N CYS A 280 21.23 -1.65 23.95
CA CYS A 280 21.65 -0.44 24.66
C CYS A 280 23.17 -0.37 24.81
N GLY A 281 23.88 -1.49 24.80
CA GLY A 281 25.33 -1.53 24.95
C GLY A 281 26.12 -1.11 23.70
N THR A 282 25.46 -0.95 22.55
CA THR A 282 26.13 -0.57 21.30
C THR A 282 26.29 0.94 21.19
N ALA A 283 27.21 1.40 20.33
CA ALA A 283 27.43 2.83 20.12
C ALA A 283 26.16 3.50 19.55
N GLU A 284 25.48 2.83 18.62
CA GLU A 284 24.26 3.29 17.96
C GLU A 284 23.08 3.30 18.94
N GLY A 285 23.01 2.32 19.85
CA GLY A 285 22.04 2.30 20.93
C GLY A 285 22.21 3.47 21.90
N GLN A 286 23.45 3.76 22.30
CA GLN A 286 23.75 4.92 23.14
C GLN A 286 23.43 6.25 22.45
N GLU A 287 23.62 6.34 21.14
CA GLU A 287 23.22 7.52 20.37
C GLU A 287 21.71 7.76 20.46
N LEU A 288 20.91 6.70 20.25
CA LEU A 288 19.46 6.78 20.38
C LEU A 288 19.04 7.18 21.81
N VAL A 289 19.67 6.60 22.84
CA VAL A 289 19.42 6.97 24.24
C VAL A 289 19.73 8.45 24.49
N HIS A 290 20.85 8.96 23.99
CA HIS A 290 21.20 10.37 24.11
C HIS A 290 20.18 11.27 23.41
N VAL A 291 19.68 10.90 22.23
CA VAL A 291 18.60 11.64 21.55
C VAL A 291 17.34 11.68 22.40
N LEU A 292 16.93 10.54 22.97
CA LEU A 292 15.75 10.45 23.84
C LEU A 292 15.90 11.28 25.12
N GLN A 293 17.08 11.30 25.74
CA GLN A 293 17.40 12.16 26.88
C GLN A 293 17.27 13.64 26.54
N ARG A 294 17.83 14.09 25.41
CA ARG A 294 17.65 15.49 24.95
C ARG A 294 16.18 15.84 24.75
N LEU A 295 15.39 14.93 24.17
CA LEU A 295 13.97 15.14 23.94
C LEU A 295 13.16 15.19 25.24
N SER A 296 13.50 14.37 26.25
CA SER A 296 12.83 14.40 27.55
C SER A 296 13.20 15.63 28.40
N HIS A 297 14.36 16.24 28.13
CA HIS A 297 14.86 17.42 28.85
C HIS A 297 14.61 18.75 28.11
N ALA A 298 14.00 18.70 26.92
CA ALA A 298 13.68 19.90 26.15
C ALA A 298 12.77 20.84 26.97
N ALA A 299 13.19 22.10 27.13
CA ALA A 299 12.50 23.06 27.99
C ALA A 299 11.00 23.17 27.64
N ARG A 300 10.15 22.99 28.67
CA ARG A 300 8.68 22.94 28.56
C ARG A 300 8.03 24.19 27.95
N SER A 301 8.76 25.28 27.75
CA SER A 301 8.24 26.52 27.17
C SER A 301 8.03 26.46 25.65
N HIS A 302 8.72 25.57 24.93
CA HIS A 302 8.58 25.42 23.47
C HIS A 302 8.40 23.97 22.99
N ALA A 303 8.49 22.98 23.89
CA ALA A 303 8.37 21.57 23.56
C ALA A 303 6.92 21.06 23.65
N ASP A 304 6.54 20.17 22.74
CA ASP A 304 5.29 19.41 22.85
C ASP A 304 5.38 18.48 24.08
N GLY A 305 4.57 18.74 25.10
CA GLY A 305 4.59 17.98 26.36
C GLY A 305 4.34 16.47 26.17
N THR A 306 3.66 16.08 25.08
CA THR A 306 3.46 14.66 24.77
C THR A 306 4.71 14.00 24.20
N VAL A 307 5.50 14.70 23.38
CA VAL A 307 6.82 14.23 22.91
C VAL A 307 7.75 13.99 24.10
N VAL A 308 7.78 14.94 25.04
CA VAL A 308 8.58 14.85 26.27
C VAL A 308 8.16 13.64 27.11
N SER A 309 6.85 13.46 27.32
CA SER A 309 6.31 12.34 28.09
C SER A 309 6.67 10.99 27.48
N VAL A 310 6.46 10.81 26.18
CA VAL A 310 6.74 9.52 25.51
C VAL A 310 8.24 9.23 25.50
N ALA A 311 9.10 10.23 25.29
CA ALA A 311 10.55 10.06 25.38
C ALA A 311 10.98 9.62 26.80
N ALA A 312 10.43 10.25 27.83
CA ALA A 312 10.68 9.86 29.23
C ALA A 312 10.19 8.43 29.52
N GLU A 313 8.99 8.07 29.06
CA GLU A 313 8.46 6.70 29.20
C GLU A 313 9.39 5.67 28.55
N ILE A 314 9.92 5.94 27.36
CA ILE A 314 10.88 5.04 26.71
C ILE A 314 12.14 4.88 27.59
N LEU A 315 12.71 5.99 28.09
CA LEU A 315 13.87 5.97 28.98
C LEU A 315 13.62 5.14 30.25
N THR A 316 12.41 5.22 30.83
CA THR A 316 12.05 4.40 31.99
C THR A 316 11.96 2.91 31.66
N VAL A 317 11.45 2.55 30.47
CA VAL A 317 11.37 1.16 30.01
C VAL A 317 12.76 0.54 29.87
N ILE A 318 13.76 1.32 29.45
CA ILE A 318 15.14 0.86 29.26
C ILE A 318 16.03 1.01 30.52
N GLY A 319 15.47 1.46 31.64
CA GLY A 319 16.21 1.59 32.91
C GLY A 319 17.08 2.85 33.04
N TYR A 320 16.86 3.86 32.21
CA TYR A 320 17.56 5.16 32.24
C TYR A 320 16.75 6.26 32.95
N SER A 321 15.97 5.89 33.97
CA SER A 321 15.16 6.84 34.75
C SER A 321 16.02 7.97 35.32
N ASN A 322 15.56 9.22 35.15
CA ASN A 322 16.09 10.35 35.90
C ASN A 322 15.80 10.13 37.38
N ASP A 323 16.81 9.73 38.16
CA ASP A 323 16.82 10.01 39.58
C ASP A 323 16.90 11.54 39.75
N SER A 324 15.75 12.10 40.16
CA SER A 324 15.51 13.38 40.88
C SER A 324 16.46 14.55 40.62
#